data_AF-A0A0G3ID64-F1
#
_entry.id   AF-A0A0G3ID64-F1
#
_cell.length_a   1.000
_cell.length_b   1.000
_cell.length_c   1.000
_cell.angle_alpha   90.00
_cell.angle_beta   90.00
_cell.angle_gamma   90.00
#
_symmetry.space_group_name_H-M   'P 1'
#
loop_
_entity.id
_entity.type
_entity.pdbx_description
1 polymer ?
#
loop_
_entity_poly.entity_id
_entity_poly.type
_entity_poly.pdbx_seq_one_letter_code
_entity_poly.pdbx_strand_id
1 'polypeptide(L)'
;MAELSVKIKTNWIGSAIGLNTVSSTDAVKGPWRTRLDQLLNWVCDADRTSAIELLNELKFAKNAGAQSKDGTILGDRATLETYLKLKSLIPDKYQPNLWEELSSGHLKFSIAGLDEGGPVSFSVHADDVRDVVWGQISEKIVPSNKGLAYTALGRLLSADTLTRQGRAYADLLKYAPPSRDSALTWQIPAKGDPVFRLGTLDIPYCTPTTGRAEHLDLDYEDTSRVLCSMHYDGECVVTGFHDFAAQDLKEQSTDGMLEAQLSFLQQAHRLVDALKLLKLHEHGHDDGQYAFDLGCKVESIAAVMWEGEGDDPDLFVGRCSKNAQTLTGCLEKLEELAQKPPPHIAPSRFA
;
A
#
# COMPACT_ATOMS: atom_id res chain seq x y z
N MET A 1 16.96 -40.44 3.98
CA MET A 1 16.57 -39.30 3.12
C MET A 1 15.47 -39.78 2.21
N ALA A 2 14.25 -39.26 2.36
CA ALA A 2 13.13 -39.66 1.51
C ALA A 2 13.32 -39.04 0.13
N GLU A 3 13.45 -39.89 -0.89
CA GLU A 3 13.59 -39.50 -2.28
C GLU A 3 12.23 -38.99 -2.78
N LEU A 4 12.17 -37.71 -3.16
CA LEU A 4 10.95 -37.07 -3.64
C LEU A 4 10.67 -37.55 -5.08
N SER A 5 9.99 -38.69 -5.21
CA SER A 5 9.59 -39.26 -6.50
C SER A 5 8.41 -38.47 -7.09
N VAL A 6 8.69 -37.50 -7.97
CA VAL A 6 7.67 -36.81 -8.76
C VAL A 6 7.34 -37.66 -10.00
N LYS A 7 6.18 -38.32 -10.02
CA LYS A 7 5.65 -38.96 -11.24
C LYS A 7 4.78 -37.97 -12.00
N ILE A 8 5.32 -37.40 -13.07
CA ILE A 8 4.55 -36.61 -14.03
C ILE A 8 3.91 -37.59 -15.02
N LYS A 9 2.58 -37.76 -14.96
CA LYS A 9 1.85 -38.46 -16.02
C LYS A 9 1.54 -37.47 -17.14
N THR A 10 2.41 -37.36 -18.12
CA THR A 10 2.10 -36.67 -19.38
C THR A 10 1.30 -37.62 -20.27
N ASN A 11 0.04 -37.30 -20.56
CA ASN A 11 -0.54 -37.65 -21.84
C ASN A 11 -0.34 -36.43 -22.76
N TRP A 12 0.08 -36.67 -24.00
CA TRP A 12 0.49 -35.61 -24.93
C TRP A 12 -0.61 -34.56 -25.19
N ILE A 13 -1.88 -34.92 -24.91
CA ILE A 13 -3.04 -34.01 -24.96
C ILE A 13 -3.11 -33.09 -23.73
N GLY A 14 -2.66 -33.52 -22.55
CA GLY A 14 -2.67 -32.70 -21.31
C GLY A 14 -1.72 -31.51 -21.33
N SER A 15 -0.61 -31.59 -22.09
CA SER A 15 0.33 -30.47 -22.29
C SER A 15 -0.27 -29.31 -23.09
N ALA A 16 -1.35 -29.53 -23.85
CA ALA A 16 -2.00 -28.49 -24.64
C ALA A 16 -3.05 -27.69 -23.84
N ILE A 17 -3.43 -28.13 -22.63
CA ILE A 17 -4.58 -27.59 -21.89
C ILE A 17 -4.24 -27.20 -20.43
N GLY A 18 -2.96 -27.20 -20.04
CA GLY A 18 -2.53 -26.73 -18.72
C GLY A 18 -2.99 -27.58 -17.52
N LEU A 19 -3.45 -28.81 -17.74
CA LEU A 19 -3.97 -29.70 -16.70
C LEU A 19 -2.91 -30.72 -16.26
N ASN A 20 -1.81 -30.26 -15.70
CA ASN A 20 -0.89 -31.14 -15.00
C ASN A 20 -1.27 -31.21 -13.53
N THR A 21 -1.51 -32.42 -13.03
CA THR A 21 -1.70 -32.71 -11.61
C THR A 21 -0.43 -33.36 -11.08
N VAL A 22 0.15 -32.82 -10.01
CA VAL A 22 1.21 -33.52 -9.26
C VAL A 22 0.55 -34.29 -8.14
N SER A 23 0.83 -35.58 -8.11
CA SER A 23 0.57 -36.44 -6.97
C SER A 23 1.91 -36.76 -6.31
N SER A 24 2.04 -36.45 -5.02
CA SER A 24 3.11 -36.99 -4.17
C SER A 24 2.50 -38.02 -3.21
N THR A 25 3.21 -39.11 -2.98
CA THR A 25 2.93 -40.06 -1.91
C THR A 25 3.97 -39.84 -0.82
N ASP A 26 3.63 -38.99 0.13
CA ASP A 26 4.33 -38.91 1.41
C ASP A 26 3.86 -40.09 2.28
N ALA A 27 4.80 -40.86 2.84
CA ALA A 27 4.53 -42.02 3.68
C ALA A 27 3.75 -41.66 4.96
N VAL A 28 3.77 -40.38 5.37
CA VAL A 28 3.11 -39.88 6.59
C VAL A 28 1.80 -39.14 6.28
N LYS A 29 1.72 -38.44 5.14
CA LYS A 29 0.61 -37.48 4.86
C LYS A 29 -0.42 -37.95 3.84
N GLY A 30 -0.21 -39.10 3.19
CA GLY A 30 -1.13 -39.63 2.19
C GLY A 30 -1.15 -38.82 0.88
N PRO A 31 -1.95 -39.24 -0.12
CA PRO A 31 -1.95 -38.62 -1.44
C PRO A 31 -2.70 -37.28 -1.46
N TRP A 32 -2.07 -36.24 -2.02
CA TRP A 32 -2.71 -34.95 -2.31
C TRP A 32 -2.50 -34.52 -3.78
N ARG A 33 -3.40 -33.66 -4.31
CA ARG A 33 -3.42 -33.13 -5.68
C ARG A 33 -3.60 -31.61 -5.66
N THR A 34 -3.01 -30.91 -6.64
CA THR A 34 -3.20 -29.46 -6.86
C THR A 34 -2.98 -29.12 -8.34
N ARG A 35 -3.56 -28.02 -8.84
CA ARG A 35 -3.30 -27.52 -10.20
C ARG A 35 -1.91 -26.87 -10.24
N LEU A 36 -1.06 -27.42 -11.10
CA LEU A 36 0.40 -27.28 -11.02
C LEU A 36 0.93 -26.01 -11.70
N ASP A 37 0.24 -25.50 -12.71
CA ASP A 37 0.74 -24.47 -13.63
C ASP A 37 0.89 -23.10 -12.97
N GLN A 38 -0.11 -22.62 -12.24
CA GLN A 38 -0.04 -21.31 -11.58
C GLN A 38 0.89 -21.33 -10.36
N LEU A 39 0.80 -22.38 -9.54
CA LEU A 39 1.59 -22.52 -8.32
C LEU A 39 3.08 -22.77 -8.61
N LEU A 40 3.43 -23.60 -9.60
CA LEU A 40 4.84 -23.79 -9.97
C LEU A 40 5.45 -22.52 -10.55
N ASN A 41 4.69 -21.73 -11.31
CA ASN A 41 5.21 -20.47 -11.84
C ASN A 41 5.58 -19.48 -10.72
N TRP A 42 4.83 -19.45 -9.61
CA TRP A 42 5.17 -18.59 -8.46
C TRP A 42 6.39 -19.08 -7.70
N VAL A 43 6.52 -20.40 -7.57
CA VAL A 43 7.51 -21.06 -6.73
C VAL A 43 8.84 -21.27 -7.45
N CYS A 44 8.86 -21.30 -8.79
CA CYS A 44 10.09 -21.49 -9.59
C CYS A 44 11.02 -20.27 -9.61
N ASP A 45 10.50 -19.07 -9.39
CA ASP A 45 11.29 -17.84 -9.30
C ASP A 45 11.62 -17.44 -7.84
N ALA A 46 11.16 -18.23 -6.87
CA ALA A 46 11.31 -18.00 -5.43
C ALA A 46 12.16 -19.11 -4.77
N ASP A 47 12.46 -19.00 -3.47
CA ASP A 47 12.93 -20.15 -2.69
C ASP A 47 11.83 -21.21 -2.63
N ARG A 48 11.92 -22.15 -3.58
CA ARG A 48 10.91 -23.17 -3.83
C ARG A 48 10.57 -24.00 -2.61
N THR A 49 11.58 -24.36 -1.82
CA THR A 49 11.39 -25.24 -0.66
C THR A 49 10.59 -24.51 0.41
N SER A 50 11.03 -23.31 0.77
CA SER A 50 10.40 -22.46 1.77
C SER A 50 8.95 -22.09 1.38
N ALA A 51 8.70 -21.75 0.11
CA ALA A 51 7.35 -21.43 -0.36
C ALA A 51 6.40 -22.64 -0.28
N ILE A 52 6.87 -23.85 -0.61
CA ILE A 52 6.07 -25.08 -0.50
C ILE A 52 5.76 -25.41 0.97
N GLU A 53 6.71 -25.23 1.88
CA GLU A 53 6.51 -25.47 3.31
C GLU A 53 5.42 -24.54 3.88
N LEU A 54 5.51 -23.24 3.60
CA LEU A 54 4.51 -22.25 4.04
C LEU A 54 3.12 -22.52 3.44
N LEU A 55 3.04 -22.92 2.17
CA LEU A 55 1.77 -23.32 1.54
C LEU A 55 1.16 -24.56 2.21
N ASN A 56 1.99 -25.51 2.65
CA ASN A 56 1.51 -26.69 3.36
C ASN A 56 1.01 -26.34 4.77
N GLU A 57 1.67 -25.40 5.46
CA GLU A 57 1.22 -24.87 6.75
C GLU A 57 -0.15 -24.19 6.62
N LEU A 58 -0.34 -23.35 5.60
CA LEU A 58 -1.63 -22.70 5.33
C LEU A 58 -2.72 -23.70 4.95
N LYS A 59 -2.39 -24.76 4.19
CA LYS A 59 -3.34 -25.86 3.91
C LYS A 59 -3.72 -26.62 5.18
N PHE A 60 -2.77 -26.84 6.08
CA PHE A 60 -3.04 -27.47 7.36
C PHE A 60 -3.95 -26.58 8.21
N ALA A 61 -3.66 -25.27 8.32
CA ALA A 61 -4.48 -24.30 9.01
C ALA A 61 -5.91 -24.26 8.44
N LYS A 62 -6.08 -24.32 7.12
CA LYS A 62 -7.40 -24.45 6.47
C LYS A 62 -8.18 -25.67 6.96
N ASN A 63 -7.53 -26.83 7.03
CA ASN A 63 -8.20 -28.09 7.35
C ASN A 63 -8.51 -28.22 8.85
N ALA A 64 -7.69 -27.59 9.69
CA ALA A 64 -7.85 -27.60 11.14
C ALA A 64 -8.76 -26.46 11.65
N GLY A 65 -8.83 -25.35 10.91
CA GLY A 65 -9.51 -24.13 11.30
C GLY A 65 -11.03 -24.24 11.23
N ALA A 66 -11.71 -23.56 12.14
CA ALA A 66 -13.16 -23.40 12.07
C ALA A 66 -13.54 -22.52 10.87
N GLN A 67 -14.61 -22.87 10.17
CA GLN A 67 -15.12 -22.10 9.04
C GLN A 67 -16.33 -21.25 9.45
N SER A 68 -16.34 -19.99 9.03
CA SER A 68 -17.51 -19.11 9.13
C SER A 68 -18.57 -19.48 8.08
N LYS A 69 -19.74 -18.86 8.19
CA LYS A 69 -20.90 -19.16 7.32
C LYS A 69 -20.67 -18.84 5.84
N ASP A 70 -19.79 -17.89 5.54
CA ASP A 70 -19.36 -17.51 4.19
C ASP A 70 -18.21 -18.37 3.65
N GLY A 71 -17.77 -19.39 4.40
CA GLY A 71 -16.67 -20.29 4.02
C GLY A 71 -15.26 -19.76 4.32
N THR A 72 -15.15 -18.60 4.97
CA THR A 72 -13.85 -18.06 5.41
C THR A 72 -13.32 -18.87 6.60
N ILE A 73 -12.02 -19.16 6.61
CA ILE A 73 -11.39 -19.91 7.70
C ILE A 73 -10.97 -18.93 8.79
N LEU A 74 -11.32 -19.20 10.04
CA LEU A 74 -10.82 -18.44 11.18
C LEU A 74 -9.34 -18.79 11.40
N GLY A 75 -8.47 -17.84 11.12
CA GLY A 75 -7.03 -17.94 11.32
C GLY A 75 -6.61 -17.31 12.64
N ASP A 76 -5.43 -17.70 13.10
CA ASP A 76 -4.75 -17.12 14.25
C ASP A 76 -3.52 -16.31 13.82
N ARG A 77 -2.78 -15.79 14.79
CA ARG A 77 -1.48 -15.13 14.58
C ARG A 77 -0.51 -15.95 13.73
N ALA A 78 -0.37 -17.26 13.99
CA ALA A 78 0.56 -18.12 13.26
C ALA A 78 0.17 -18.24 11.78
N THR A 79 -1.13 -18.32 11.51
CA THR A 79 -1.69 -18.32 10.14
C THR A 79 -1.31 -17.03 9.41
N LEU A 80 -1.43 -15.86 10.06
CA LEU A 80 -1.04 -14.58 9.48
C LEU A 80 0.47 -14.48 9.22
N GLU A 81 1.31 -14.86 10.20
CA GLU A 81 2.77 -14.83 10.05
C GLU A 81 3.24 -15.74 8.91
N THR A 82 2.59 -16.90 8.74
CA THR A 82 2.86 -17.83 7.62
C THR A 82 2.50 -17.21 6.28
N TYR A 83 1.34 -16.55 6.20
CA TYR A 83 0.91 -15.83 5.01
C TYR A 83 1.88 -14.71 4.63
N LEU A 84 2.32 -13.89 5.60
CA LEU A 84 3.24 -12.78 5.33
C LEU A 84 4.61 -13.27 4.85
N LYS A 85 5.14 -14.37 5.42
CA LYS A 85 6.37 -15.02 4.92
C LYS A 85 6.21 -15.55 3.51
N LEU A 86 5.04 -16.11 3.19
CA LEU A 86 4.77 -16.57 1.83
C LEU A 86 4.73 -15.38 0.86
N LYS A 87 4.02 -14.30 1.23
CA LYS A 87 3.91 -13.07 0.46
C LYS A 87 5.29 -12.47 0.15
N SER A 88 6.23 -12.48 1.10
CA SER A 88 7.58 -11.94 0.91
C SER A 88 8.46 -12.78 -0.01
N LEU A 89 8.15 -14.07 -0.20
CA LEU A 89 8.87 -14.94 -1.13
C LEU A 89 8.34 -14.84 -2.57
N ILE A 90 7.10 -14.36 -2.74
CA ILE A 90 6.42 -14.34 -4.03
C ILE A 90 6.78 -13.04 -4.79
N PRO A 91 7.31 -13.14 -6.02
CA PRO A 91 7.60 -11.98 -6.86
C PRO A 91 6.35 -11.10 -7.10
N ASP A 92 6.55 -9.79 -7.22
CA ASP A 92 5.47 -8.79 -7.38
C ASP A 92 4.49 -9.11 -8.51
N LYS A 93 4.97 -9.66 -9.62
CA LYS A 93 4.13 -10.09 -10.77
C LYS A 93 3.05 -11.12 -10.40
N TYR A 94 3.17 -11.78 -9.25
CA TYR A 94 2.22 -12.79 -8.75
C TYR A 94 1.45 -12.35 -7.50
N GLN A 95 1.73 -11.18 -6.94
CA GLN A 95 0.96 -10.57 -5.84
C GLN A 95 -0.55 -10.44 -6.14
N PRO A 96 -1.04 -10.25 -7.39
CA PRO A 96 -2.49 -10.23 -7.66
C PRO A 96 -3.26 -11.51 -7.26
N ASN A 97 -2.56 -12.60 -6.94
CA ASN A 97 -3.15 -13.83 -6.44
C ASN A 97 -3.30 -13.88 -4.91
N LEU A 98 -2.77 -12.86 -4.24
CA LEU A 98 -2.89 -12.61 -2.81
C LEU A 98 -3.75 -11.37 -2.65
N TRP A 99 -4.81 -11.47 -1.87
CA TRP A 99 -5.72 -10.36 -1.62
C TRP A 99 -5.81 -10.13 -0.12
N GLU A 100 -5.72 -8.88 0.32
CA GLU A 100 -5.96 -8.46 1.72
C GLU A 100 -7.17 -7.51 1.77
N GLU A 101 -8.07 -7.73 2.73
CA GLU A 101 -9.24 -6.91 2.98
C GLU A 101 -9.41 -6.74 4.49
N LEU A 102 -9.54 -5.50 4.97
CA LEU A 102 -9.83 -5.24 6.37
C LEU A 102 -11.34 -5.06 6.53
N SER A 103 -11.98 -5.95 7.29
CA SER A 103 -13.41 -5.89 7.59
C SER A 103 -13.64 -5.91 9.09
N SER A 104 -14.19 -4.83 9.66
CA SER A 104 -14.73 -4.75 11.04
C SER A 104 -13.94 -5.54 12.09
N GLY A 105 -12.68 -5.17 12.32
CA GLY A 105 -11.84 -5.79 13.34
C GLY A 105 -11.23 -7.14 12.94
N HIS A 106 -11.25 -7.50 11.65
CA HIS A 106 -10.57 -8.66 11.11
C HIS A 106 -9.82 -8.30 9.84
N LEU A 107 -8.62 -8.85 9.67
CA LEU A 107 -7.92 -8.90 8.40
C LEU A 107 -8.30 -10.20 7.69
N LYS A 108 -8.98 -10.09 6.57
CA LYS A 108 -9.23 -11.19 5.66
C LYS A 108 -8.13 -11.22 4.61
N PHE A 109 -7.54 -12.39 4.37
CA PHE A 109 -6.64 -12.58 3.23
C PHE A 109 -7.02 -13.80 2.42
N SER A 110 -6.89 -13.70 1.11
CA SER A 110 -7.28 -14.74 0.15
C SER A 110 -6.11 -15.15 -0.71
N ILE A 111 -5.95 -16.45 -0.93
CA ILE A 111 -4.89 -17.03 -1.75
C ILE A 111 -5.52 -17.82 -2.89
N ALA A 112 -5.40 -17.31 -4.11
CA ALA A 112 -5.83 -18.04 -5.30
C ALA A 112 -4.96 -19.29 -5.49
N GLY A 113 -5.53 -20.38 -6.02
CA GLY A 113 -4.78 -21.60 -6.32
C GLY A 113 -4.29 -22.41 -5.11
N LEU A 114 -4.61 -22.01 -3.87
CA LEU A 114 -4.32 -22.82 -2.69
C LEU A 114 -5.11 -24.14 -2.71
N ASP A 115 -6.32 -24.13 -3.29
CA ASP A 115 -7.17 -25.31 -3.47
C ASP A 115 -7.76 -25.42 -4.87
N GLU A 116 -8.23 -26.61 -5.25
CA GLU A 116 -8.83 -26.91 -6.56
C GLU A 116 -10.19 -26.19 -6.74
N GLY A 117 -10.88 -25.85 -5.65
CA GLY A 117 -12.22 -25.24 -5.64
C GLY A 117 -12.26 -23.71 -5.78
N GLY A 118 -11.11 -23.03 -5.85
CA GLY A 118 -11.05 -21.57 -5.93
C GLY A 118 -10.15 -20.94 -4.84
N PRO A 119 -10.20 -19.60 -4.67
CA PRO A 119 -9.39 -18.92 -3.66
C PRO A 119 -9.79 -19.37 -2.26
N VAL A 120 -8.80 -19.51 -1.39
CA VAL A 120 -9.00 -19.82 0.02
C VAL A 120 -8.83 -18.56 0.84
N SER A 121 -9.85 -18.24 1.65
CA SER A 121 -9.87 -17.05 2.49
C SER A 121 -9.66 -17.40 3.95
N PHE A 122 -8.79 -16.66 4.62
CA PHE A 122 -8.58 -16.68 6.07
C PHE A 122 -9.01 -15.35 6.65
N SER A 123 -9.49 -15.36 7.90
CA SER A 123 -9.86 -14.16 8.66
C SER A 123 -9.17 -14.21 10.01
N VAL A 124 -8.35 -13.19 10.30
CA VAL A 124 -7.56 -13.07 11.53
C VAL A 124 -8.01 -11.86 12.32
N HIS A 125 -8.14 -11.99 13.64
CA HIS A 125 -8.63 -10.91 14.50
C HIS A 125 -7.65 -9.72 14.52
N ALA A 126 -8.17 -8.49 14.61
CA ALA A 126 -7.36 -7.28 14.59
C ALA A 126 -6.33 -7.21 15.72
N ASP A 127 -6.57 -7.87 16.86
CA ASP A 127 -5.58 -7.96 17.94
C ASP A 127 -4.34 -8.77 17.52
N ASP A 128 -4.52 -9.90 16.84
CA ASP A 128 -3.41 -10.70 16.31
C ASP A 128 -2.65 -9.94 15.22
N VAL A 129 -3.39 -9.25 14.34
CA VAL A 129 -2.81 -8.36 13.31
C VAL A 129 -1.99 -7.27 13.95
N ARG A 130 -2.53 -6.62 14.99
CA ARG A 130 -1.84 -5.57 15.76
C ARG A 130 -0.56 -6.09 16.37
N ASP A 131 -0.58 -7.28 16.97
CA ASP A 131 0.61 -7.86 17.61
C ASP A 131 1.72 -8.22 16.61
N VAL A 132 1.34 -8.72 15.43
CA VAL A 132 2.29 -8.99 14.34
C VAL A 132 2.93 -7.68 13.87
N VAL A 133 2.13 -6.67 13.54
CA VAL A 133 2.62 -5.36 13.10
C VAL A 133 3.46 -4.70 14.19
N TRP A 134 3.03 -4.78 15.45
CA TRP A 134 3.76 -4.24 16.59
C TRP A 134 5.15 -4.84 16.72
N GLY A 135 5.29 -6.15 16.50
CA GLY A 135 6.60 -6.82 16.45
C GLY A 135 7.56 -6.23 15.41
N GLN A 136 7.04 -5.63 14.33
CA GLN A 136 7.83 -5.05 13.24
C GLN A 136 8.18 -3.57 13.46
N ILE A 137 7.29 -2.80 14.09
CA ILE A 137 7.46 -1.33 14.18
C ILE A 137 7.88 -0.84 15.58
N SER A 138 7.73 -1.64 16.63
CA SER A 138 7.90 -1.18 18.02
C SER A 138 9.32 -0.82 18.42
N GLU A 139 10.33 -1.27 17.69
CA GLU A 139 11.73 -0.93 17.95
C GLU A 139 12.04 0.53 17.61
N LYS A 140 11.38 1.07 16.57
CA LYS A 140 11.52 2.46 16.12
C LYS A 140 10.70 3.45 16.96
N ILE A 141 9.89 2.96 17.92
CA ILE A 141 9.01 3.78 18.74
C ILE A 141 9.67 4.11 20.08
N VAL A 142 9.70 5.39 20.43
CA VAL A 142 10.21 5.88 21.71
C VAL A 142 9.47 5.19 22.87
N PRO A 143 10.17 4.63 23.88
CA PRO A 143 9.56 3.84 24.94
C PRO A 143 8.36 4.50 25.65
N SER A 144 8.41 5.81 25.89
CA SER A 144 7.31 6.56 26.53
C SER A 144 6.02 6.60 25.71
N ASN A 145 6.12 6.42 24.39
CA ASN A 145 5.00 6.52 23.46
C ASN A 145 4.44 5.15 23.07
N LYS A 146 5.05 4.05 23.51
CA LYS A 146 4.68 2.70 23.07
C LYS A 146 3.20 2.36 23.31
N GLY A 147 2.66 2.72 24.48
CA GLY A 147 1.24 2.49 24.78
C GLY A 147 0.29 3.29 23.89
N LEU A 148 0.67 4.52 23.54
CA LEU A 148 -0.13 5.38 22.67
C LEU A 148 -0.08 4.90 21.21
N ALA A 149 1.09 4.52 20.72
CA ALA A 149 1.26 3.95 19.39
C ALA A 149 0.51 2.63 19.21
N TYR A 150 0.59 1.73 20.20
CA TYR A 150 -0.16 0.47 20.19
C TYR A 150 -1.67 0.71 20.15
N THR A 151 -2.15 1.73 20.88
CA THR A 151 -3.56 2.14 20.86
C THR A 151 -3.96 2.71 19.50
N ALA A 152 -3.14 3.58 18.90
CA ALA A 152 -3.38 4.16 17.58
C ALA A 152 -3.45 3.06 16.51
N LEU A 153 -2.54 2.09 16.55
CA LEU A 153 -2.56 0.92 15.67
C LEU A 153 -3.85 0.10 15.82
N GLY A 154 -4.32 -0.14 17.05
CA GLY A 154 -5.61 -0.80 17.27
C GLY A 154 -6.77 -0.04 16.66
N ARG A 155 -6.81 1.30 16.82
CA ARG A 155 -7.85 2.16 16.23
C ARG A 155 -7.81 2.13 14.71
N LEU A 156 -6.62 2.09 14.11
CA LEU A 156 -6.43 2.00 12.67
C LEU A 156 -7.03 0.70 12.11
N LEU A 157 -6.74 -0.44 12.75
CA LEU A 157 -7.23 -1.76 12.34
C LEU A 157 -8.72 -2.00 12.63
N SER A 158 -9.31 -1.19 13.51
CA SER A 158 -10.73 -1.28 13.88
C SER A 158 -11.58 -0.18 13.24
N ALA A 159 -10.98 0.68 12.41
CA ALA A 159 -11.68 1.77 11.76
C ALA A 159 -12.74 1.26 10.80
N ASP A 160 -13.91 1.90 10.83
CA ASP A 160 -15.07 1.63 9.99
C ASP A 160 -15.31 2.72 8.92
N THR A 161 -14.47 3.76 8.92
CA THR A 161 -14.56 4.92 8.04
C THR A 161 -13.17 5.43 7.71
N LEU A 162 -12.99 6.00 6.52
CA LEU A 162 -11.69 6.53 6.07
C LEU A 162 -11.22 7.66 6.99
N THR A 163 -12.12 8.53 7.46
CA THR A 163 -11.77 9.61 8.39
C THR A 163 -11.19 9.09 9.71
N ARG A 164 -11.78 8.04 10.30
CA ARG A 164 -11.24 7.44 11.53
C ARG A 164 -9.93 6.71 11.26
N GLN A 165 -9.83 6.04 10.11
CA GLN A 165 -8.62 5.35 9.69
C GLN A 165 -7.45 6.34 9.53
N GLY A 166 -7.66 7.45 8.82
CA GLY A 166 -6.64 8.48 8.62
C GLY A 166 -6.22 9.18 9.90
N ARG A 167 -7.15 9.50 10.81
CA ARG A 167 -6.80 10.06 12.14
C ARG A 167 -5.97 9.10 12.97
N ALA A 168 -6.34 7.81 12.98
CA ALA A 168 -5.57 6.79 13.70
C ALA A 168 -4.17 6.60 13.09
N TYR A 169 -4.04 6.72 11.77
CA TYR A 169 -2.77 6.67 11.08
C TYR A 169 -1.89 7.90 11.40
N ALA A 170 -2.46 9.11 11.39
CA ALA A 170 -1.76 10.32 11.80
C ALA A 170 -1.29 10.28 13.27
N ASP A 171 -2.16 9.80 14.18
CA ASP A 171 -1.81 9.52 15.58
C ASP A 171 -0.61 8.57 15.66
N LEU A 172 -0.59 7.50 14.85
CA LEU A 172 0.51 6.54 14.83
C LEU A 172 1.82 7.19 14.37
N LEU A 173 1.79 8.00 13.30
CA LEU A 173 2.95 8.73 12.77
C LEU A 173 3.53 9.73 13.78
N LYS A 174 2.72 10.26 14.71
CA LYS A 174 3.22 11.09 15.80
C LYS A 174 4.17 10.35 16.74
N TYR A 175 3.97 9.04 16.92
CA TYR A 175 4.75 8.21 17.84
C TYR A 175 5.84 7.40 17.13
N ALA A 176 5.71 7.25 15.82
CA ALA A 176 6.62 6.57 14.92
C ALA A 176 6.82 7.46 13.67
N PRO A 177 7.63 8.53 13.77
CA PRO A 177 7.77 9.49 12.69
C PRO A 177 8.30 8.82 11.42
N PRO A 178 7.93 9.33 10.23
CA PRO A 178 8.46 8.84 8.97
C PRO A 178 9.99 8.88 9.00
N SER A 179 10.63 7.81 8.53
CA SER A 179 12.06 7.73 8.24
C SER A 179 12.26 7.30 6.78
N ARG A 180 13.49 7.31 6.26
CA ARG A 180 13.74 6.87 4.88
C ARG A 180 13.34 5.41 4.69
N ASP A 181 13.70 4.57 5.66
CA ASP A 181 13.26 3.18 5.75
C ASP A 181 11.95 3.02 6.58
N SER A 182 11.01 3.96 6.45
CA SER A 182 9.80 3.93 7.26
C SER A 182 9.02 2.65 7.04
N ALA A 183 8.78 1.91 8.11
CA ALA A 183 7.82 0.82 8.12
C ALA A 183 6.37 1.35 8.03
N LEU A 184 6.16 2.66 8.17
CA LEU A 184 4.86 3.29 8.15
C LEU A 184 4.79 4.23 6.96
N THR A 185 4.13 3.78 5.90
CA THR A 185 3.99 4.55 4.67
C THR A 185 2.58 4.46 4.13
N TRP A 186 2.15 5.52 3.44
CA TRP A 186 0.89 5.53 2.71
C TRP A 186 1.21 5.36 1.23
N GLN A 187 0.93 4.16 0.70
CA GLN A 187 1.29 3.75 -0.65
C GLN A 187 0.17 4.10 -1.62
N ILE A 188 0.52 4.86 -2.65
CA ILE A 188 -0.33 5.27 -3.77
C ILE A 188 0.22 4.63 -5.04
N PRO A 189 -0.14 3.38 -5.36
CA PRO A 189 0.29 2.78 -6.60
C PRO A 189 -0.38 3.48 -7.80
N ALA A 190 0.33 3.62 -8.92
CA ALA A 190 -0.29 4.09 -10.16
C ALA A 190 -1.44 3.15 -10.60
N LYS A 191 -1.28 1.85 -10.33
CA LYS A 191 -2.26 0.78 -10.59
C LYS A 191 -2.55 -0.01 -9.31
N GLY A 192 -3.78 0.05 -8.83
CA GLY A 192 -4.23 -0.59 -7.59
C GLY A 192 -4.77 0.44 -6.61
N ASP A 193 -5.40 -0.02 -5.54
CA ASP A 193 -5.98 0.90 -4.56
C ASP A 193 -4.93 1.35 -3.54
N PRO A 194 -5.04 2.58 -3.00
CA PRO A 194 -4.15 3.04 -1.96
C PRO A 194 -4.22 2.19 -0.70
N VAL A 195 -3.07 2.01 -0.03
CA VAL A 195 -2.97 1.21 1.20
C VAL A 195 -2.06 1.89 2.23
N PHE A 196 -2.36 1.70 3.51
CA PHE A 196 -1.43 2.02 4.59
C PHE A 196 -0.52 0.82 4.83
N ARG A 197 0.75 0.93 4.45
CA ARG A 197 1.75 -0.10 4.70
C ARG A 197 2.31 0.04 6.10
N LEU A 198 2.17 -1.02 6.89
CA LEU A 198 2.60 -1.15 8.27
C LEU A 198 3.57 -2.33 8.38
N GLY A 199 4.87 -2.05 8.28
CA GLY A 199 5.92 -3.02 8.09
C GLY A 199 5.72 -3.76 6.77
N THR A 200 5.45 -5.06 6.83
CA THR A 200 5.22 -5.92 5.66
C THR A 200 3.74 -6.07 5.31
N LEU A 201 2.84 -5.48 6.08
CA LEU A 201 1.40 -5.63 5.91
C LEU A 201 0.82 -4.41 5.20
N ASP A 202 0.00 -4.63 4.17
CA ASP A 202 -0.74 -3.57 3.50
C ASP A 202 -2.16 -3.54 4.05
N ILE A 203 -2.56 -2.39 4.61
CA ILE A 203 -3.91 -2.19 5.13
C ILE A 203 -4.72 -1.40 4.09
N PRO A 204 -5.74 -2.01 3.46
CA PRO A 204 -6.60 -1.31 2.53
C PRO A 204 -7.42 -0.19 3.20
N TYR A 205 -7.89 0.72 2.36
CA TYR A 205 -8.81 1.76 2.75
C TYR A 205 -10.16 1.21 3.15
N CYS A 206 -10.76 1.83 4.17
CA CYS A 206 -12.21 1.75 4.34
C CYS A 206 -12.88 2.33 3.08
N THR A 207 -13.56 1.49 2.30
CA THR A 207 -14.34 1.97 1.15
C THR A 207 -15.50 2.84 1.61
N PRO A 208 -15.72 4.02 1.01
CA PRO A 208 -16.82 4.90 1.38
C PRO A 208 -18.16 4.19 1.24
N THR A 209 -18.94 4.11 2.32
CA THR A 209 -20.24 3.42 2.32
C THR A 209 -21.36 4.25 1.71
N THR A 210 -21.16 5.56 1.50
CA THR A 210 -22.26 6.51 1.24
C THR A 210 -22.13 7.40 0.00
N GLY A 211 -21.11 7.18 -0.86
CA GLY A 211 -20.95 7.96 -2.10
C GLY A 211 -20.72 9.46 -1.89
N ARG A 212 -20.48 9.90 -0.66
CA ARG A 212 -20.03 11.26 -0.33
C ARG A 212 -18.51 11.33 -0.45
N ALA A 213 -17.99 12.50 -0.81
CA ALA A 213 -16.56 12.77 -0.73
C ALA A 213 -16.13 12.61 0.74
N GLU A 214 -15.30 11.61 1.01
CA GLU A 214 -14.66 11.42 2.31
C GLU A 214 -13.30 12.12 2.27
N HIS A 215 -12.96 12.81 3.35
CA HIS A 215 -11.65 13.44 3.52
C HIS A 215 -11.03 12.94 4.82
N LEU A 216 -9.70 12.98 4.88
CA LEU A 216 -8.97 12.82 6.12
C LEU A 216 -9.10 14.16 6.85
N ASP A 217 -10.11 14.28 7.72
CA ASP A 217 -10.34 15.47 8.54
C ASP A 217 -9.22 15.57 9.60
N LEU A 218 -8.07 16.09 9.16
CA LEU A 218 -6.80 16.22 9.87
C LEU A 218 -6.51 17.68 10.13
N ASP A 219 -5.82 17.96 11.23
CA ASP A 219 -5.20 19.26 11.39
C ASP A 219 -3.97 19.40 10.49
N TYR A 220 -3.45 20.61 10.47
CA TYR A 220 -2.35 20.99 9.62
C TYR A 220 -1.03 20.27 9.96
N GLU A 221 -0.80 19.93 11.24
CA GLU A 221 0.40 19.18 11.66
C GLU A 221 0.29 17.70 11.26
N ASP A 222 -0.88 17.10 11.43
CA ASP A 222 -1.16 15.73 11.03
C ASP A 222 -1.15 15.57 9.51
N THR A 223 -1.65 16.57 8.77
CA THR A 223 -1.54 16.62 7.30
C THR A 223 -0.08 16.57 6.87
N SER A 224 0.80 17.34 7.52
CA SER A 224 2.23 17.33 7.18
C SER A 224 2.89 15.97 7.43
N ARG A 225 2.53 15.27 8.52
CA ARG A 225 3.03 13.90 8.81
C ARG A 225 2.56 12.90 7.77
N VAL A 226 1.27 12.91 7.48
CA VAL A 226 0.67 11.99 6.51
C VAL A 226 1.25 12.24 5.11
N LEU A 227 1.43 13.51 4.71
CA LEU A 227 2.09 13.87 3.46
C LEU A 227 3.53 13.35 3.41
N CYS A 228 4.31 13.47 4.50
CA CYS A 228 5.67 12.93 4.57
C CYS A 228 5.74 11.39 4.50
N SER A 229 4.67 10.69 4.87
CA SER A 229 4.58 9.23 4.76
C SER A 229 4.15 8.73 3.37
N MET A 230 3.67 9.64 2.51
CA MET A 230 3.07 9.28 1.22
C MET A 230 4.13 8.87 0.20
N HIS A 231 3.87 7.75 -0.48
CA HIS A 231 4.71 7.22 -1.56
C HIS A 231 3.86 7.02 -2.81
N TYR A 232 4.32 7.51 -3.96
CA TYR A 232 3.71 7.29 -5.25
C TYR A 232 4.57 6.37 -6.10
N ASP A 233 4.01 5.23 -6.50
CA ASP A 233 4.72 4.18 -7.26
C ASP A 233 6.07 3.76 -6.65
N GLY A 234 6.14 3.73 -5.31
CA GLY A 234 7.34 3.36 -4.55
C GLY A 234 8.25 4.52 -4.16
N GLU A 235 8.08 5.71 -4.76
CA GLU A 235 8.90 6.89 -4.46
C GLU A 235 8.22 7.80 -3.44
N CYS A 236 8.95 8.27 -2.43
CA CYS A 236 8.39 9.19 -1.43
C CYS A 236 8.04 10.54 -2.08
N VAL A 237 6.80 10.97 -1.89
CA VAL A 237 6.24 12.14 -2.60
C VAL A 237 6.98 13.41 -2.19
N VAL A 238 7.15 13.67 -0.90
CA VAL A 238 7.79 14.93 -0.45
C VAL A 238 9.27 14.99 -0.80
N THR A 239 9.97 13.87 -0.87
CA THR A 239 11.41 13.86 -1.18
C THR A 239 11.67 13.87 -2.68
N GLY A 240 10.83 13.19 -3.47
CA GLY A 240 11.08 12.88 -4.88
C GLY A 240 10.19 13.58 -5.90
N PHE A 241 9.16 14.33 -5.48
CA PHE A 241 8.19 14.94 -6.42
C PHE A 241 8.86 15.76 -7.52
N HIS A 242 9.86 16.57 -7.18
CA HIS A 242 10.63 17.30 -8.17
C HIS A 242 11.24 16.38 -9.23
N ASP A 243 11.83 15.26 -8.82
CA ASP A 243 12.64 14.39 -9.67
C ASP A 243 11.75 13.55 -10.60
N PHE A 244 10.70 12.90 -10.05
CA PHE A 244 9.85 12.02 -10.86
C PHE A 244 8.79 12.78 -11.66
N ALA A 245 8.35 13.98 -11.22
CA ALA A 245 7.34 14.75 -11.96
C ALA A 245 7.93 15.59 -13.09
N ALA A 246 9.26 15.78 -13.12
CA ALA A 246 9.96 16.57 -14.12
C ALA A 246 11.02 15.78 -14.91
N GLN A 247 10.98 14.45 -14.84
CA GLN A 247 12.01 13.57 -15.39
C GLN A 247 12.26 13.76 -16.91
N ASP A 248 11.24 14.20 -17.66
CA ASP A 248 11.29 14.37 -19.11
C ASP A 248 11.63 15.81 -19.58
N LEU A 249 11.91 16.74 -18.67
CA LEU A 249 12.26 18.12 -19.01
C LEU A 249 13.67 18.24 -19.57
N LYS A 250 13.78 18.69 -20.82
CA LYS A 250 15.08 18.99 -21.46
C LYS A 250 15.68 20.34 -21.05
N GLU A 251 14.88 21.31 -20.61
CA GLU A 251 15.32 22.66 -20.23
C GLU A 251 14.74 23.07 -18.87
N GLN A 252 15.60 23.38 -17.90
CA GLN A 252 15.21 23.69 -16.52
C GLN A 252 14.82 25.16 -16.33
N SER A 253 13.76 25.63 -17.00
CA SER A 253 13.13 26.91 -16.65
C SER A 253 12.10 26.72 -15.53
N THR A 254 11.90 27.73 -14.68
CA THR A 254 10.91 27.65 -13.58
C THR A 254 9.49 27.43 -14.11
N ASP A 255 9.13 28.06 -15.22
CA ASP A 255 7.81 27.91 -15.84
C ASP A 255 7.66 26.53 -16.47
N GLY A 256 8.69 26.06 -17.19
CA GLY A 256 8.68 24.71 -17.78
C GLY A 256 8.59 23.61 -16.72
N MET A 257 9.28 23.79 -15.59
CA MET A 257 9.21 22.90 -14.43
C MET A 257 7.80 22.77 -13.88
N LEU A 258 7.13 23.91 -13.65
CA LEU A 258 5.76 23.92 -13.15
C LEU A 258 4.77 23.30 -14.15
N GLU A 259 4.93 23.55 -15.43
CA GLU A 259 4.11 22.94 -16.49
C GLU A 259 4.27 21.41 -16.53
N ALA A 260 5.49 20.89 -16.39
CA ALA A 260 5.70 19.45 -16.35
C ALA A 260 5.12 18.81 -15.09
N GLN A 261 5.30 19.43 -13.93
CA GLN A 261 4.72 18.94 -12.67
C GLN A 261 3.18 18.92 -12.74
N LEU A 262 2.56 19.95 -13.31
CA LEU A 262 1.13 19.97 -13.58
C LEU A 262 0.72 18.88 -14.56
N SER A 263 1.44 18.69 -15.66
CA SER A 263 1.16 17.65 -16.66
C SER A 263 1.29 16.24 -16.08
N PHE A 264 2.27 16.02 -15.22
CA PHE A 264 2.43 14.78 -14.48
C PHE A 264 1.22 14.52 -13.58
N LEU A 265 0.80 15.50 -12.76
CA LEU A 265 -0.35 15.34 -11.88
C LEU A 265 -1.67 15.13 -12.66
N GLN A 266 -1.81 15.72 -13.85
CA GLN A 266 -2.93 15.43 -14.75
C GLN A 266 -2.99 13.96 -15.19
N GLN A 267 -1.86 13.26 -15.24
CA GLN A 267 -1.78 11.84 -15.60
C GLN A 267 -1.84 10.94 -14.35
N ALA A 268 -1.33 11.42 -13.23
CA ALA A 268 -1.28 10.72 -11.95
C ALA A 268 -2.58 10.90 -11.12
N HIS A 269 -3.73 10.53 -11.70
CA HIS A 269 -5.04 10.75 -11.08
C HIS A 269 -5.15 10.21 -9.65
N ARG A 270 -4.59 9.04 -9.36
CA ARG A 270 -4.61 8.46 -8.01
C ARG A 270 -3.82 9.26 -6.98
N LEU A 271 -2.71 9.86 -7.40
CA LEU A 271 -1.95 10.76 -6.53
C LEU A 271 -2.76 12.02 -6.26
N VAL A 272 -3.40 12.59 -7.28
CA VAL A 272 -4.29 13.75 -7.11
C VAL A 272 -5.45 13.42 -6.17
N ASP A 273 -6.11 12.28 -6.33
CA ASP A 273 -7.20 11.86 -5.45
C ASP A 273 -6.71 11.70 -4.01
N ALA A 274 -5.56 11.08 -3.78
CA ALA A 274 -4.94 10.95 -2.47
C ALA A 274 -4.61 12.33 -1.84
N LEU A 275 -4.06 13.25 -2.61
CA LEU A 275 -3.76 14.61 -2.13
C LEU A 275 -5.05 15.41 -1.85
N LYS A 276 -6.14 15.15 -2.58
CA LYS A 276 -7.46 15.72 -2.29
C LYS A 276 -8.09 15.18 -1.01
N LEU A 277 -7.80 13.94 -0.62
CA LEU A 277 -8.19 13.41 0.68
C LEU A 277 -7.56 14.21 1.83
N LEU A 278 -6.38 14.80 1.61
CA LEU A 278 -5.70 15.71 2.53
C LEU A 278 -6.17 17.16 2.43
N LYS A 279 -7.16 17.46 1.58
CA LYS A 279 -7.71 18.81 1.36
C LYS A 279 -6.71 19.88 0.90
N LEU A 280 -5.55 19.49 0.37
CA LEU A 280 -4.54 20.46 -0.09
C LEU A 280 -5.04 21.42 -1.18
N HIS A 281 -6.09 21.04 -1.91
CA HIS A 281 -6.71 21.84 -2.96
C HIS A 281 -7.69 22.92 -2.46
N GLU A 282 -8.11 22.90 -1.19
CA GLU A 282 -9.15 23.79 -0.65
C GLU A 282 -8.60 25.15 -0.17
N HIS A 283 -7.27 25.36 -0.25
CA HIS A 283 -6.59 26.47 0.43
C HIS A 283 -6.17 27.64 -0.49
N GLY A 284 -6.51 27.62 -1.78
CA GLY A 284 -6.04 28.64 -2.76
C GLY A 284 -6.53 30.08 -2.57
N HIS A 285 -7.27 30.40 -1.50
CA HIS A 285 -7.72 31.75 -1.18
C HIS A 285 -6.84 32.48 -0.16
N ASP A 286 -5.76 31.87 0.31
CA ASP A 286 -4.98 32.38 1.45
C ASP A 286 -3.63 33.04 1.07
N ASP A 287 -3.51 33.51 -0.17
CA ASP A 287 -2.28 34.09 -0.73
C ASP A 287 -1.03 33.18 -0.63
N GLY A 288 -1.23 31.86 -0.46
CA GLY A 288 -0.16 30.86 -0.33
C GLY A 288 0.35 30.66 1.08
N GLN A 289 -0.32 31.21 2.10
CA GLN A 289 0.07 31.09 3.50
C GLN A 289 0.03 29.63 3.98
N TYR A 290 -1.02 28.88 3.68
CA TYR A 290 -1.11 27.46 4.04
C TYR A 290 -0.02 26.64 3.38
N ALA A 291 0.29 26.90 2.10
CA ALA A 291 1.38 26.23 1.41
C ALA A 291 2.72 26.51 2.09
N PHE A 292 3.01 27.79 2.39
CA PHE A 292 4.22 28.20 3.09
C PHE A 292 4.35 27.51 4.46
N ASP A 293 3.29 27.61 5.26
CA ASP A 293 3.24 26.95 6.55
C ASP A 293 3.52 25.48 6.34
N LEU A 294 2.77 24.77 5.47
CA LEU A 294 2.93 23.32 5.16
C LEU A 294 4.38 22.94 4.91
N GLY A 295 5.07 23.75 4.10
CA GLY A 295 6.50 23.63 3.87
C GLY A 295 7.31 23.63 5.16
N CYS A 296 7.11 24.60 6.06
CA CYS A 296 7.85 24.69 7.33
C CYS A 296 7.64 23.48 8.25
N LYS A 297 6.43 22.89 8.31
CA LYS A 297 6.23 21.65 9.10
C LYS A 297 6.84 20.43 8.42
N VAL A 298 6.72 20.33 7.11
CA VAL A 298 7.38 19.27 6.33
C VAL A 298 8.89 19.35 6.51
N GLU A 299 9.49 20.54 6.51
CA GLU A 299 10.91 20.76 6.79
C GLU A 299 11.31 20.18 8.16
N SER A 300 10.51 20.46 9.19
CA SER A 300 10.74 19.97 10.55
C SER A 300 10.68 18.45 10.64
N ILE A 301 9.80 17.80 9.88
CA ILE A 301 9.67 16.34 9.83
C ILE A 301 10.80 15.73 8.99
N ALA A 302 11.11 16.35 7.85
CA ALA A 302 12.18 15.92 6.94
C ALA A 302 13.55 15.92 7.63
N ALA A 303 13.79 16.84 8.55
CA ALA A 303 15.01 16.85 9.36
C ALA A 303 15.22 15.53 10.14
N VAL A 304 14.14 14.84 10.52
CA VAL A 304 14.17 13.53 11.20
C VAL A 304 14.29 12.37 10.20
N MET A 305 13.88 12.57 8.95
CA MET A 305 13.97 11.58 7.87
C MET A 305 15.38 11.46 7.28
N TRP A 306 16.23 12.48 7.45
CA TRP A 306 17.58 12.50 6.90
C TRP A 306 18.50 11.56 7.69
N GLU A 307 19.02 10.53 7.01
CA GLU A 307 19.81 9.45 7.62
C GLU A 307 21.32 9.53 7.28
N GLY A 308 21.80 10.67 6.79
CA GLY A 308 23.24 10.94 6.67
C GLY A 308 23.92 10.56 5.36
N GLU A 309 23.20 10.01 4.39
CA GLU A 309 23.74 9.68 3.07
C GLU A 309 23.07 10.52 1.96
N GLY A 310 23.89 11.26 1.20
CA GLY A 310 23.45 12.03 0.04
C GLY A 310 23.66 13.54 0.20
N ASP A 311 22.63 14.31 -0.15
CA ASP A 311 22.63 15.78 -0.12
C ASP A 311 22.90 16.34 1.28
N ASP A 312 23.43 17.55 1.31
CA ASP A 312 23.48 18.39 2.50
C ASP A 312 22.10 18.44 3.19
N PRO A 313 22.03 18.28 4.53
CA PRO A 313 20.77 18.18 5.25
C PRO A 313 19.88 19.40 5.03
N ASP A 314 20.43 20.61 4.92
CA ASP A 314 19.65 21.83 4.70
C ASP A 314 19.07 21.86 3.28
N LEU A 315 19.82 21.36 2.29
CA LEU A 315 19.31 21.18 0.93
C LEU A 315 18.20 20.12 0.87
N PHE A 316 18.34 19.01 1.59
CA PHE A 316 17.33 17.96 1.65
C PHE A 316 16.02 18.47 2.26
N VAL A 317 16.06 19.09 3.44
CA VAL A 317 14.85 19.60 4.10
C VAL A 317 14.23 20.76 3.31
N GLY A 318 15.05 21.62 2.71
CA GLY A 318 14.59 22.69 1.84
C GLY A 318 13.87 22.18 0.59
N ARG A 319 14.37 21.11 -0.03
CA ARG A 319 13.69 20.44 -1.15
C ARG A 319 12.36 19.84 -0.73
N CYS A 320 12.31 19.14 0.40
CA CYS A 320 11.06 18.57 0.94
C CYS A 320 10.00 19.64 1.21
N SER A 321 10.40 20.74 1.85
CA SER A 321 9.56 21.92 2.10
C SER A 321 9.02 22.50 0.79
N LYS A 322 9.90 22.67 -0.21
CA LYS A 322 9.51 23.23 -1.51
C LYS A 322 8.59 22.30 -2.30
N ASN A 323 8.80 20.99 -2.25
CA ASN A 323 7.93 20.01 -2.89
C ASN A 323 6.53 20.06 -2.29
N ALA A 324 6.40 20.14 -0.97
CA ALA A 324 5.10 20.28 -0.31
C ALA A 324 4.35 21.55 -0.76
N GLN A 325 5.03 22.70 -0.77
CA GLN A 325 4.46 23.95 -1.28
C GLN A 325 4.02 23.84 -2.75
N THR A 326 4.85 23.21 -3.58
CA THR A 326 4.61 23.11 -5.02
C THR A 326 3.43 22.18 -5.32
N LEU A 327 3.28 21.08 -4.57
CA LEU A 327 2.13 20.17 -4.65
C LEU A 327 0.82 20.91 -4.37
N THR A 328 0.76 21.70 -3.29
CA THR A 328 -0.41 22.52 -2.96
C THR A 328 -0.77 23.47 -4.11
N GLY A 329 0.19 24.27 -4.58
CA GLY A 329 -0.05 25.21 -5.68
C GLY A 329 -0.42 24.55 -7.01
N CYS A 330 0.11 23.35 -7.28
CA CYS A 330 -0.29 22.58 -8.46
C CYS A 330 -1.73 22.09 -8.37
N LEU A 331 -2.16 21.60 -7.21
CA LEU A 331 -3.54 21.11 -7.01
C LEU A 331 -4.57 22.23 -7.13
N GLU A 332 -4.27 23.41 -6.57
CA GLU A 332 -5.10 24.61 -6.73
C GLU A 332 -5.27 24.97 -8.21
N LYS A 333 -4.17 25.01 -8.98
CA LYS A 333 -4.22 25.25 -10.42
C LYS A 333 -5.04 24.19 -11.17
N LEU A 334 -4.95 22.92 -10.79
CA LEU A 334 -5.75 21.86 -11.41
C LEU A 334 -7.25 22.06 -11.15
N GLU A 335 -7.64 22.48 -9.94
CA GLU A 335 -9.03 22.84 -9.63
C GLU A 335 -9.52 24.04 -10.44
N GLU A 336 -8.72 25.11 -10.54
CA GLU A 336 -9.05 26.27 -11.36
C GLU A 336 -9.25 25.91 -12.84
N LEU A 337 -8.41 25.01 -13.36
CA LEU A 337 -8.53 24.53 -14.74
C LEU A 337 -9.77 23.65 -14.94
N ALA A 338 -10.12 22.83 -13.95
CA ALA A 338 -11.32 21.98 -13.99
C ALA A 338 -12.62 22.79 -13.92
N GLN A 339 -12.61 23.95 -13.25
CA GLN A 339 -13.77 24.84 -13.11
C GLN A 339 -14.01 25.74 -14.33
N LYS A 340 -13.05 25.87 -15.25
CA LYS A 340 -13.24 26.64 -16.49
C LYS A 340 -14.08 25.83 -17.49
N PRO A 341 -15.23 26.35 -17.97
CA PRO A 341 -15.99 25.66 -19.02
C PRO A 341 -15.14 25.52 -20.28
N PRO A 342 -15.31 24.44 -21.08
CA PRO A 342 -14.58 24.29 -22.34
C PRO A 342 -14.80 25.54 -23.21
N PRO A 343 -13.76 26.01 -23.92
CA PRO A 343 -13.89 27.21 -24.74
C PRO A 343 -15.07 27.04 -25.69
N HIS A 344 -15.95 28.05 -25.70
CA HIS A 344 -17.09 28.10 -26.60
C HIS A 344 -16.55 27.98 -28.03
N ILE A 345 -16.68 26.79 -28.64
CA ILE A 345 -16.44 26.64 -30.07
C ILE A 345 -17.55 27.44 -30.72
N ALA A 346 -17.22 28.67 -31.15
CA ALA A 346 -18.12 29.44 -31.97
C ALA A 346 -18.46 28.58 -33.19
N PRO A 347 -19.76 28.36 -33.51
CA PRO A 347 -20.10 27.63 -34.72
C PRO A 347 -19.44 28.36 -35.89
N SER A 348 -18.56 27.62 -36.58
CA SER A 348 -17.91 28.07 -37.80
C SER A 348 -18.96 28.66 -38.72
N ARG A 349 -18.87 29.97 -38.99
CA ARG A 349 -19.66 30.63 -40.03
C ARG A 349 -19.11 30.22 -41.41
N PHE A 350 -19.28 28.94 -41.74
CA PHE A 350 -19.19 28.43 -43.10
C PHE A 350 -20.26 27.35 -43.28
N ALA A 351 -21.48 27.81 -43.55
CA ALA A 351 -22.53 27.11 -44.27
C ALA A 351 -23.36 28.17 -45.01
#